data_AF-A0A0M3J0B6-F1
#
_entry.id   AF-A0A0M3J0B6-F1
#
_cell.length_a   1.000
_cell.length_b   1.000
_cell.length_c   1.000
_cell.angle_alpha   90.00
_cell.angle_beta   90.00
_cell.angle_gamma   90.00
#
_symmetry.space_group_name_H-M   'P 1'
#
loop_
_entity.id
_entity.type
_entity.pdbx_description
1 polymer ?
#
loop_
_entity_poly.entity_id
_entity_poly.type
_entity_poly.pdbx_seq_one_letter_code
_entity_poly.pdbx_strand_id
1 'polypeptide(L)'
;MSGFSEAAMTKRLESLNMTAQSIQTLSMWILHHQKHNAERIVHLWLKVVKREIRPARLINLLYLANDVVQNSRRQCPDFMALFYSVLEPAFNMHADSQAVVALKKILRVFRERQIYAPPKIDRLMSVVTSTLTGIRLVE
;
A
#
# COMPACT_ATOMS: atom_id res chain seq x y z
N MET A 1 23.43 8.79 3.42
CA MET A 1 22.01 8.40 3.46
C MET A 1 21.72 7.77 4.81
N SER A 2 20.62 8.11 5.48
CA SER A 2 20.25 7.47 6.77
C SER A 2 19.98 5.98 6.55
N GLY A 3 20.64 5.11 7.32
CA GLY A 3 20.43 3.66 7.23
C GLY A 3 19.00 3.23 7.56
N PHE A 4 18.65 2.00 7.19
CA PHE A 4 17.35 1.43 7.52
C PHE A 4 17.28 1.03 9.00
N SER A 5 16.19 1.42 9.66
CA SER A 5 15.73 0.84 10.93
C SER A 5 14.21 0.94 10.99
N GLU A 6 13.56 0.08 11.77
CA GLU A 6 12.10 0.15 11.94
C GLU A 6 11.66 1.48 12.53
N ALA A 7 12.45 2.05 13.45
CA ALA A 7 12.19 3.37 14.02
C ALA A 7 12.26 4.48 12.94
N ALA A 8 13.28 4.43 12.07
CA ALA A 8 13.41 5.39 10.97
C ALA A 8 12.24 5.28 9.98
N MET A 9 11.83 4.05 9.64
CA MET A 9 10.68 3.83 8.76
C MET A 9 9.38 4.29 9.41
N THR A 10 9.16 3.98 10.70
CA THR A 10 7.97 4.40 11.45
C THR A 10 7.85 5.92 11.47
N LYS A 11 8.94 6.63 11.82
CA LYS A 11 8.97 8.10 11.80
C LYS A 11 8.66 8.68 10.43
N ARG A 12 9.17 8.06 9.36
CA ARG A 12 8.90 8.49 7.99
C ARG A 12 7.44 8.27 7.60
N LEU A 13 6.87 7.11 7.92
CA LEU A 13 5.44 6.82 7.72
C LEU A 13 4.55 7.77 8.52
N GLU A 14 4.98 8.17 9.72
CA GLU A 14 4.27 9.15 10.55
C GLU A 14 4.25 10.55 9.94
N SER A 15 5.34 10.96 9.30
CA SER A 15 5.47 12.25 8.61
C SER A 15 4.85 12.29 7.21
N LEU A 16 4.35 11.16 6.71
CA LEU A 16 3.79 11.05 5.36
C LEU A 16 2.54 11.92 5.21
N ASN A 17 2.49 12.70 4.14
CA ASN A 17 1.33 13.50 3.78
C ASN A 17 0.93 13.28 2.31
N MET A 18 -0.13 13.97 1.86
CA MET A 18 -0.75 13.75 0.55
C MET A 18 0.04 14.33 -0.63
N THR A 19 1.10 15.10 -0.39
CA THR A 19 1.86 15.73 -1.49
C THR A 19 2.64 14.68 -2.26
N ALA A 20 2.70 14.84 -3.59
CA ALA A 20 3.49 13.96 -4.45
C ALA A 20 4.96 13.88 -3.99
N GLN A 21 5.53 15.02 -3.57
CA GLN A 21 6.89 15.09 -3.06
C GLN A 21 7.10 14.21 -1.81
N SER A 22 6.17 14.25 -0.85
CA SER A 22 6.26 13.44 0.38
C SER A 22 6.22 11.95 0.06
N ILE A 23 5.27 11.54 -0.80
CA ILE A 23 5.11 10.16 -1.24
C ILE A 23 6.35 9.67 -2.01
N GLN A 24 6.81 10.42 -3.01
CA GLN A 24 7.95 10.04 -3.84
C GLN A 24 9.25 9.98 -3.03
N THR A 25 9.48 10.94 -2.14
CA THR A 25 10.68 10.96 -1.29
C THR A 25 10.75 9.71 -0.42
N LEU A 26 9.64 9.33 0.21
CA LEU A 26 9.59 8.12 1.02
C LEU A 26 9.67 6.84 0.16
N SER A 27 9.00 6.82 -0.99
CA SER A 27 9.06 5.71 -1.94
C SER A 27 10.50 5.44 -2.41
N MET A 28 11.24 6.48 -2.81
CA MET A 28 12.66 6.36 -3.17
C MET A 28 13.51 5.83 -2.02
N TRP A 29 13.28 6.31 -0.79
CA TRP A 29 14.00 5.80 0.37
C TRP A 29 13.68 4.32 0.64
N ILE A 30 12.43 3.91 0.49
CA ILE A 30 12.02 2.49 0.61
C ILE A 30 12.71 1.65 -0.47
N LEU A 31 12.66 2.07 -1.73
CA LEU A 31 13.27 1.37 -2.86
C LEU A 31 14.79 1.28 -2.76
N HIS A 32 15.45 2.26 -2.13
CA HIS A 32 16.88 2.18 -1.83
C HIS A 32 17.21 1.07 -0.83
N HIS A 33 16.33 0.81 0.16
CA HIS A 33 16.59 -0.12 1.26
C HIS A 33 15.95 -1.51 1.07
N GLN A 34 15.07 -1.68 0.08
CA GLN A 34 14.30 -2.90 -0.11
C GLN A 34 15.16 -4.15 -0.28
N LYS A 35 16.31 -4.07 -0.97
CA LYS A 35 17.15 -5.24 -1.28
C LYS A 35 17.52 -6.09 -0.06
N HIS A 36 17.70 -5.44 1.10
CA HIS A 36 18.08 -6.10 2.34
C HIS A 36 16.97 -6.11 3.41
N ASN A 37 15.87 -5.39 3.18
CA ASN A 37 14.86 -5.13 4.20
C ASN A 37 13.42 -5.30 3.71
N ALA A 38 13.21 -5.92 2.54
CA ALA A 38 11.91 -6.06 1.89
C ALA A 38 10.81 -6.53 2.84
N GLU A 39 11.02 -7.67 3.53
CA GLU A 39 10.06 -8.22 4.50
C GLU A 39 9.74 -7.27 5.64
N ARG A 40 10.76 -6.67 6.26
CA ARG A 40 10.57 -5.73 7.37
C ARG A 40 9.78 -4.50 6.92
N ILE A 41 10.08 -3.98 5.74
CA ILE A 41 9.38 -2.83 5.14
C ILE A 41 7.90 -3.17 4.94
N VAL A 42 7.62 -4.27 4.24
CA VAL A 42 6.25 -4.65 3.87
C VAL A 42 5.41 -4.97 5.11
N HIS A 43 5.96 -5.69 6.08
CA HIS A 43 5.27 -6.00 7.34
C HIS A 43 5.02 -4.76 8.20
N LEU A 44 6.00 -3.85 8.29
CA LEU A 44 5.83 -2.61 9.06
C LEU A 44 4.79 -1.70 8.43
N TRP A 45 4.79 -1.56 7.09
CA TRP A 45 3.74 -0.84 6.37
C TRP A 45 2.36 -1.44 6.67
N LEU A 46 2.20 -2.77 6.55
CA LEU A 46 0.93 -3.45 6.83
C LEU A 46 0.48 -3.23 8.29
N LYS A 47 1.41 -3.31 9.24
CA LYS A 47 1.12 -3.06 10.67
C LYS A 47 0.60 -1.65 10.91
N VAL A 48 1.18 -0.65 10.24
CA VAL A 48 0.72 0.75 10.36
C VAL A 48 -0.65 0.90 9.70
N VAL A 49 -0.86 0.36 8.50
CA VAL A 49 -2.14 0.42 7.78
C VAL A 49 -3.27 -0.19 8.61
N LYS A 50 -3.08 -1.39 9.18
CA LYS A 50 -4.09 -2.07 10.01
C LYS A 50 -4.47 -1.30 11.29
N ARG A 51 -3.59 -0.43 11.78
CA ARG A 51 -3.83 0.36 13.00
C ARG A 51 -4.31 1.79 12.71
N GLU A 52 -4.28 2.21 11.44
CA GLU A 52 -4.62 3.58 11.09
C GLU A 52 -6.14 3.76 11.05
N ILE A 53 -6.63 4.62 11.92
CA ILE A 53 -8.06 4.94 12.04
C ILE A 53 -8.42 6.25 11.32
N ARG A 54 -7.42 7.07 10.95
CA ARG A 54 -7.67 8.37 10.28
C ARG A 54 -7.75 8.17 8.76
N PRO A 55 -8.90 8.44 8.12
CA PRO A 55 -9.09 8.16 6.69
C PRO A 55 -8.05 8.83 5.77
N ALA A 56 -7.77 10.11 6.00
CA ALA A 56 -6.81 10.85 5.18
C ALA A 56 -5.40 10.25 5.24
N ARG A 57 -4.95 9.80 6.41
CA ARG A 57 -3.63 9.20 6.58
C ARG A 57 -3.57 7.79 5.99
N LEU A 58 -4.65 7.01 6.12
CA LEU A 58 -4.78 5.73 5.44
C LEU A 58 -4.62 5.88 3.93
N ILE A 59 -5.32 6.83 3.32
CA ILE A 59 -5.22 7.09 1.88
C ILE A 59 -3.78 7.43 1.46
N ASN A 60 -3.06 8.22 2.25
CA ASN A 60 -1.64 8.52 1.98
C ASN A 60 -0.77 7.25 2.01
N LEU A 61 -0.98 6.36 2.99
CA LEU A 61 -0.26 5.09 3.10
C LEU A 61 -0.55 4.15 1.92
N LEU A 62 -1.78 4.16 1.41
CA LEU A 62 -2.17 3.41 0.21
C LEU A 62 -1.49 3.97 -1.05
N TYR A 63 -1.45 5.29 -1.20
CA TYR A 63 -0.74 5.93 -2.32
C TYR A 63 0.78 5.73 -2.26
N LEU A 64 1.37 5.65 -1.06
CA LEU A 64 2.76 5.24 -0.91
C LEU A 64 2.99 3.82 -1.43
N ALA A 65 2.16 2.84 -1.03
CA ALA A 65 2.30 1.48 -1.53
C ALA A 65 2.12 1.39 -3.05
N ASN A 66 1.19 2.16 -3.60
CA ASN A 66 1.01 2.28 -5.04
C ASN A 66 2.27 2.78 -5.75
N ASP A 67 2.88 3.87 -5.27
CA ASP A 67 4.09 4.43 -5.87
C ASP A 67 5.28 3.45 -5.76
N VAL A 68 5.48 2.85 -4.58
CA VAL A 68 6.53 1.86 -4.33
C VAL A 68 6.40 0.65 -5.26
N VAL A 69 5.20 0.06 -5.35
CA VAL A 69 4.97 -1.14 -6.18
C VAL A 69 5.23 -0.81 -7.65
N GLN A 70 4.70 0.29 -8.17
CA GLN A 70 4.91 0.68 -9.56
C GLN A 70 6.39 0.92 -9.90
N ASN A 71 7.13 1.55 -8.99
CA ASN A 71 8.55 1.88 -9.19
C ASN A 71 9.49 0.71 -8.87
N SER A 72 9.02 -0.31 -8.13
CA SER A 72 9.81 -1.51 -7.81
C SER A 72 10.00 -2.46 -8.99
N ARG A 73 9.13 -2.41 -10.01
CA ARG A 73 9.12 -3.35 -11.16
C ARG A 73 10.46 -3.49 -11.86
N ARG A 74 11.23 -2.39 -11.95
CA ARG A 74 12.54 -2.37 -12.61
C ARG A 74 13.69 -2.81 -11.70
N GLN A 75 13.53 -2.68 -10.39
CA GLN A 75 14.61 -2.82 -9.42
C GLN A 75 14.59 -4.17 -8.68
N CYS A 76 13.40 -4.70 -8.39
CA CYS A 76 13.25 -5.94 -7.63
C CYS A 76 11.85 -6.55 -7.84
N PRO A 77 11.70 -7.51 -8.76
CA PRO A 77 10.44 -8.19 -9.01
C PRO A 77 9.86 -8.89 -7.77
N ASP A 78 10.74 -9.48 -6.94
CA ASP A 78 10.36 -10.17 -5.71
C ASP A 78 9.68 -9.24 -4.70
N PHE A 79 10.02 -7.95 -4.73
CA PHE A 79 9.39 -6.96 -3.87
C PHE A 79 7.91 -6.74 -4.22
N MET A 80 7.55 -6.80 -5.50
CA MET A 80 6.14 -6.78 -5.92
C MET A 80 5.41 -8.03 -5.44
N ALA A 81 6.03 -9.21 -5.55
CA ALA A 81 5.41 -10.44 -5.08
C ALA A 81 5.16 -10.41 -3.57
N LEU A 82 6.12 -9.89 -2.81
CA LEU A 82 5.99 -9.70 -1.37
C LEU A 82 4.90 -8.68 -1.02
N PHE A 83 4.87 -7.52 -1.70
CA PHE A 83 3.80 -6.54 -1.49
C PHE A 83 2.42 -7.14 -1.78
N TYR A 84 2.28 -7.91 -2.87
CA TYR A 84 1.03 -8.57 -3.21
C TYR A 84 0.49 -9.43 -2.06
N SER A 85 1.37 -10.14 -1.35
CA SER A 85 0.99 -11.00 -0.21
C SER A 85 0.32 -10.25 0.94
N VAL A 86 0.53 -8.93 1.06
CA VAL A 86 -0.06 -8.11 2.13
C VAL A 86 -1.17 -7.17 1.65
N LEU A 87 -1.39 -7.03 0.34
CA LEU A 87 -2.44 -6.14 -0.19
C LEU A 87 -3.84 -6.57 0.24
N GLU A 88 -4.15 -7.86 0.15
CA GLU A 88 -5.46 -8.38 0.57
C GLU A 88 -5.74 -8.15 2.07
N PRO A 89 -4.83 -8.51 3.00
CA PRO A 89 -4.95 -8.14 4.41
C PRO A 89 -5.00 -6.63 4.68
N ALA A 90 -4.35 -5.81 3.86
CA ALA A 90 -4.41 -4.35 3.97
C ALA A 90 -5.77 -3.80 3.51
N PHE A 91 -6.39 -4.41 2.51
CA PHE A 91 -7.65 -3.92 1.93
C PHE A 91 -8.89 -4.42 2.66
N ASN A 92 -8.77 -5.52 3.41
CA ASN A 92 -9.80 -6.03 4.31
C ASN A 92 -9.86 -5.29 5.68
N MET A 93 -9.39 -4.05 5.73
CA MET A 93 -9.48 -3.19 6.90
C MET A 93 -10.81 -2.44 6.93
N HIS A 94 -11.11 -1.70 8.01
CA HIS A 94 -12.27 -0.82 8.11
C HIS A 94 -12.10 0.42 7.19
N ALA A 95 -12.14 0.18 5.88
CA ALA A 95 -12.01 1.20 4.86
C ALA A 95 -13.35 1.93 4.69
N ASP A 96 -13.31 3.25 4.81
CA ASP A 96 -14.44 4.10 4.49
C ASP A 96 -14.63 4.26 2.96
N SER A 97 -15.66 4.99 2.56
CA SER A 97 -15.96 5.21 1.14
C SER A 97 -14.80 5.86 0.38
N GLN A 98 -14.04 6.76 1.01
CA GLN A 98 -12.91 7.45 0.38
C GLN A 98 -11.71 6.52 0.18
N ALA A 99 -11.37 5.73 1.20
CA ALA A 99 -10.34 4.71 1.10
C ALA A 99 -10.67 3.69 0.01
N VAL A 100 -11.93 3.24 -0.08
CA VAL A 100 -12.36 2.33 -1.14
C VAL A 100 -12.23 2.95 -2.54
N VAL A 101 -12.57 4.23 -2.69
CA VAL A 101 -12.35 4.96 -3.97
C VAL A 101 -10.85 4.99 -4.31
N ALA A 102 -9.97 5.26 -3.34
CA ALA A 102 -8.52 5.24 -3.55
C ALA A 102 -8.02 3.85 -3.96
N LEU A 103 -8.47 2.79 -3.27
CA LEU A 103 -8.13 1.40 -3.58
C LEU A 103 -8.54 0.99 -5.00
N LYS A 104 -9.77 1.32 -5.40
CA LYS A 104 -10.25 1.05 -6.77
C LYS A 104 -9.41 1.77 -7.83
N LYS A 105 -9.00 3.02 -7.57
CA LYS A 105 -8.08 3.76 -8.46
C LYS A 105 -6.72 3.07 -8.56
N ILE A 106 -6.13 2.66 -7.43
CA ILE A 106 -4.85 1.94 -7.40
C ILE A 106 -4.93 0.63 -8.18
N LEU A 107 -5.98 -0.16 -7.97
CA LEU A 107 -6.17 -1.44 -8.67
C LEU A 107 -6.38 -1.26 -10.18
N ARG A 108 -7.09 -0.20 -10.58
CA ARG A 108 -7.19 0.19 -11.98
C ARG A 108 -5.82 0.51 -12.59
N VAL A 109 -4.99 1.28 -11.89
CA VAL A 109 -3.62 1.57 -12.34
C VAL A 109 -2.78 0.29 -12.43
N PHE A 110 -2.88 -0.61 -11.46
CA PHE A 110 -2.19 -1.90 -11.51
C PHE A 110 -2.59 -2.73 -12.72
N ARG A 111 -3.86 -2.68 -13.13
CA ARG A 111 -4.35 -3.37 -14.33
C ARG A 111 -3.84 -2.71 -15.61
N GLU A 112 -4.02 -1.40 -15.74
CA GLU A 112 -3.61 -0.64 -16.92
C GLU A 112 -2.10 -0.74 -17.18
N ARG A 113 -1.29 -0.74 -16.12
CA ARG A 113 0.18 -0.84 -16.21
C ARG A 113 0.72 -2.27 -16.14
N GLN A 114 -0.16 -3.28 -16.10
CA GLN A 114 0.19 -4.70 -16.01
C GLN A 114 1.16 -4.98 -14.85
N ILE A 115 0.90 -4.39 -13.69
CA ILE A 115 1.70 -4.59 -12.47
C ILE A 115 1.49 -6.01 -11.93
N TYR A 116 0.25 -6.48 -11.93
CA TYR A 116 -0.13 -7.84 -11.59
C TYR A 116 -1.01 -8.45 -12.67
N ALA A 117 -1.02 -9.77 -12.77
CA ALA A 117 -1.89 -10.49 -13.70
C ALA A 117 -3.38 -10.20 -13.41
N PRO A 118 -4.27 -10.17 -14.42
CA PRO A 118 -5.68 -9.84 -14.22
C PRO A 118 -6.39 -10.62 -13.11
N PRO A 119 -6.21 -11.96 -12.96
CA PRO A 119 -6.87 -12.71 -11.89
C PRO A 119 -6.47 -12.26 -10.48
N LYS A 120 -5.20 -11.84 -10.31
CA LYS A 120 -4.71 -11.29 -9.05
C LYS A 120 -5.38 -9.97 -8.70
N ILE A 121 -5.67 -9.14 -9.72
CA ILE A 121 -6.34 -7.85 -9.55
C ILE A 121 -7.83 -8.06 -9.28
N ASP A 122 -8.48 -9.00 -9.98
CA ASP A 122 -9.90 -9.33 -9.76
C ASP A 122 -10.15 -9.82 -8.33
N ARG A 123 -9.24 -10.65 -7.80
CA ARG A 123 -9.28 -11.07 -6.40
C ARG A 123 -9.24 -9.88 -5.43
N LEU A 124 -8.30 -8.95 -5.63
CA LEU A 124 -8.20 -7.74 -4.79
C LEU A 124 -9.43 -6.84 -4.93
N MET A 125 -9.98 -6.70 -6.14
CA MET A 125 -11.21 -5.93 -6.39
C MET A 125 -12.43 -6.54 -5.68
N SER A 126 -12.53 -7.87 -5.63
CA SER A 126 -13.56 -8.57 -4.88
C SER A 126 -13.46 -8.24 -3.40
N VAL A 127 -12.26 -8.33 -2.81
CA VAL A 127 -12.02 -8.02 -1.39
C VAL A 127 -12.51 -6.60 -1.07
N VAL A 128 -12.06 -5.60 -1.84
CA VAL A 128 -12.43 -4.18 -1.66
C VAL A 128 -13.94 -3.95 -1.78
N THR A 129 -14.64 -4.72 -2.61
CA THR A 129 -16.09 -4.59 -2.80
C THR A 129 -16.86 -5.29 -1.70
N SER A 130 -16.40 -6.46 -1.25
CA SER A 130 -17.01 -7.21 -0.14
C SER A 130 -16.97 -6.44 1.18
N THR A 131 -15.91 -5.65 1.43
CA THR A 131 -15.81 -4.80 2.63
C THR A 131 -16.92 -3.75 2.69
N LEU A 132 -17.43 -3.28 1.54
CA LEU A 132 -18.55 -2.33 1.49
C LEU A 132 -19.91 -3.01 1.77
N THR A 133 -20.09 -4.25 1.30
CA THR A 133 -21.34 -4.99 1.50
C THR A 133 -21.50 -5.50 2.93
N GLY A 134 -20.40 -5.82 3.63
CA GLY A 134 -20.45 -6.21 5.04
C GLY A 134 -20.93 -5.09 5.97
N ILE A 135 -20.69 -3.82 5.60
CA ILE A 135 -21.17 -2.65 6.36
C ILE A 135 -22.68 -2.43 6.14
N ARG A 136 -23.21 -2.76 4.95
CA ARG A 136 -24.62 -2.55 4.60
C ARG A 136 -25.60 -3.61 5.13
N LEU A 137 -25.12 -4.69 5.73
CA LEU A 137 -25.97 -5.76 6.27
C LEU A 137 -26.20 -5.65 7.79
N VAL A 138 -25.72 -4.57 8.42
CA VAL A 138 -25.83 -4.33 9.87
C VAL A 138 -26.71 -3.09 10.18
N GLU A 139 -27.39 -2.53 9.17
CA GLU A 139 -28.42 -1.49 9.34
C GLU A 139 -29.81 -2.04 9.02
#